data_AF-A0A6A4KGA1-F1
#
_entry.id   AF-A0A6A4KGA1-F1
#
_cell.length_a   1.000
_cell.length_b   1.000
_cell.length_c   1.000
_cell.angle_alpha   90.00
_cell.angle_beta   90.00
_cell.angle_gamma   90.00
#
_symmetry.space_group_name_H-M   'P 1'
#
loop_
_entity.id
_entity.type
_entity.pdbx_description
1 polymer ?
#
loop_
_entity_poly.entity_id
_entity_poly.type
_entity_poly.pdbx_seq_one_letter_code
_entity_poly.pdbx_strand_id
1 'polypeptide(L)'
;MTTQVIAFCAFLAVLTSVEGRLFTAQELAKELRELRVSEWEIPTLVCVANNASELQTNRTTTLRMTNIRQTMVYVGLFGFPVEWLVKCDLKKEQVLDDTIDNDVNCLLMYLQTADRRSALHQLTPGEVDLDKCLDWWDQLPPTFDPDPTTPPPPSIQLSESPGSSYSQTVSLYIMDVVLVVIAYFLHRLIQVQKRHSSDTISNFPLV
;
A
#
# COMPACT_ATOMS: atom_id res chain seq x y z
N MET A 1 -19.31 -48.76 31.96
CA MET A 1 -18.12 -47.95 31.65
C MET A 1 -17.90 -47.89 30.13
N THR A 2 -18.84 -47.34 29.35
CA THR A 2 -18.77 -47.37 27.88
C THR A 2 -19.26 -46.08 27.21
N THR A 3 -19.73 -45.09 27.98
CA THR A 3 -20.32 -43.85 27.44
C THR A 3 -19.35 -42.68 27.34
N GLN A 4 -18.10 -42.79 27.81
CA GLN A 4 -17.12 -41.69 27.74
C GLN A 4 -16.23 -41.67 26.48
N VAL A 5 -16.20 -42.75 25.68
CA VAL A 5 -15.27 -42.82 24.53
C VAL A 5 -15.83 -42.11 23.29
N ILE A 6 -17.15 -42.00 23.15
CA ILE A 6 -17.79 -41.42 21.96
C ILE A 6 -17.72 -39.88 21.95
N ALA A 7 -17.59 -39.25 23.13
CA ALA A 7 -17.52 -37.79 23.24
C ALA A 7 -16.16 -37.19 22.80
N PHE A 8 -15.10 -37.99 22.71
CA PHE A 8 -13.76 -37.51 22.33
C PHE A 8 -13.52 -37.49 20.81
N CYS A 9 -14.28 -38.27 20.03
CA CYS A 9 -14.13 -38.30 18.57
C CYS A 9 -14.90 -37.17 17.85
N ALA A 10 -15.94 -36.60 18.48
CA ALA A 10 -16.68 -35.48 17.91
C ALA A 10 -15.96 -34.12 18.09
N PHE A 11 -14.96 -34.03 18.98
CA PHE A 11 -14.18 -32.82 19.21
C PHE A 11 -12.95 -32.68 18.28
N LEU A 12 -12.66 -33.71 17.47
CA LEU A 12 -11.49 -33.74 16.57
C LEU A 12 -11.82 -33.43 15.10
N ALA A 13 -13.07 -33.04 14.80
CA ALA A 13 -13.53 -32.75 13.43
C ALA A 13 -13.63 -31.25 13.10
N VAL A 14 -13.01 -30.38 13.91
CA VAL A 14 -12.75 -28.97 13.54
C VAL A 14 -11.26 -28.82 13.26
N LEU A 15 -10.73 -29.71 12.42
CA LEU A 15 -9.60 -29.37 11.57
C LEU A 15 -10.22 -28.55 10.44
N THR A 16 -10.48 -27.27 10.70
CA THR A 16 -10.76 -26.31 9.62
C THR A 16 -9.58 -26.39 8.69
N SER A 17 -9.77 -27.06 7.55
CA SER A 17 -8.91 -26.88 6.41
C SER A 17 -8.81 -25.37 6.20
N VAL A 18 -7.61 -24.82 6.26
CA VAL A 18 -7.34 -23.47 5.74
C VAL A 18 -7.41 -23.63 4.23
N GLU A 19 -8.61 -23.89 3.72
CA GLU A 19 -8.92 -23.69 2.33
C GLU A 19 -8.84 -22.18 2.13
N GLY A 20 -8.14 -21.80 1.06
CA GLY A 20 -8.12 -20.43 0.63
C GLY A 20 -9.11 -20.26 -0.50
N ARG A 21 -9.61 -19.03 -0.61
CA ARG A 21 -10.58 -18.64 -1.60
C ARG A 21 -9.88 -18.03 -2.79
N LEU A 22 -10.36 -18.38 -3.99
CA LEU A 22 -10.03 -17.69 -5.22
C LEU A 22 -11.16 -16.73 -5.56
N PHE A 23 -10.86 -15.44 -5.60
CA PHE A 23 -11.80 -14.40 -5.99
C PHE A 23 -11.75 -14.15 -7.51
N THR A 24 -12.89 -13.82 -8.09
CA THR A 24 -12.90 -12.97 -9.28
C THR A 24 -12.69 -11.51 -8.89
N ALA A 25 -12.20 -10.69 -9.83
CA ALA A 25 -12.01 -9.25 -9.58
C ALA A 25 -13.30 -8.55 -9.13
N GLN A 26 -14.45 -8.99 -9.66
CA GLN A 26 -15.77 -8.44 -9.35
C GLN A 26 -16.27 -8.85 -7.97
N GLU A 27 -16.08 -10.12 -7.59
CA GLU A 27 -16.43 -10.58 -6.23
C GLU A 27 -15.61 -9.86 -5.19
N LEU A 28 -14.30 -9.71 -5.41
CA LEU A 28 -13.45 -8.97 -4.48
C LEU A 28 -13.87 -7.50 -4.40
N ALA A 29 -14.17 -6.85 -5.53
CA ALA A 29 -14.66 -5.48 -5.53
C ALA A 29 -15.97 -5.31 -4.76
N LYS A 30 -16.89 -6.28 -4.91
CA LYS A 30 -18.15 -6.29 -4.16
C LYS A 30 -17.89 -6.43 -2.65
N GLU A 31 -17.01 -7.33 -2.24
CA GLU A 31 -16.69 -7.49 -0.82
C GLU A 31 -15.98 -6.28 -0.24
N LEU A 32 -15.04 -5.66 -0.96
CA LEU A 32 -14.41 -4.42 -0.55
C LEU A 32 -15.44 -3.29 -0.35
N ARG A 33 -16.44 -3.19 -1.24
CA ARG A 33 -17.56 -2.25 -1.09
C ARG A 33 -18.40 -2.57 0.15
N GLU A 34 -18.71 -3.83 0.41
CA GLU A 34 -19.46 -4.26 1.59
C GLU A 34 -18.69 -3.95 2.90
N LEU A 35 -17.36 -4.03 2.86
CA LEU A 35 -16.43 -3.61 3.91
C LEU A 35 -16.22 -2.09 4.00
N ARG A 36 -16.95 -1.30 3.20
CA ARG A 36 -16.90 0.17 3.17
C ARG A 36 -15.56 0.76 2.75
N VAL A 37 -14.79 0.03 1.95
CA VAL A 37 -13.66 0.60 1.20
C VAL A 37 -14.20 1.66 0.24
N SER A 38 -13.49 2.78 0.09
CA SER A 38 -13.92 3.84 -0.83
C SER A 38 -13.92 3.32 -2.28
N GLU A 39 -14.96 3.66 -3.06
CA GLU A 39 -15.08 3.25 -4.47
C GLU A 39 -13.86 3.65 -5.32
N TRP A 40 -13.20 4.75 -4.96
CA TRP A 40 -11.97 5.21 -5.63
C TRP A 40 -10.76 4.31 -5.36
N GLU A 41 -10.78 3.53 -4.28
CA GLU A 41 -9.69 2.67 -3.88
C GLU A 41 -9.85 1.23 -4.40
N ILE A 42 -11.09 0.79 -4.60
CA ILE A 42 -11.42 -0.57 -5.01
C ILE A 42 -10.62 -1.02 -6.25
N PRO A 43 -10.57 -0.27 -7.37
CA PRO A 43 -9.80 -0.70 -8.54
C PRO A 43 -8.32 -0.94 -8.24
N THR A 44 -7.70 -0.04 -7.46
CA THR A 44 -6.30 -0.17 -7.06
C THR A 44 -6.09 -1.39 -6.17
N LEU A 45 -6.95 -1.62 -5.18
CA LEU A 45 -6.80 -2.75 -4.25
C LEU A 45 -7.02 -4.09 -4.94
N VAL A 46 -7.98 -4.18 -5.86
CA VAL A 46 -8.21 -5.39 -6.66
C VAL A 46 -7.00 -5.67 -7.57
N CYS A 47 -6.44 -4.63 -8.20
CA CYS A 47 -5.22 -4.77 -8.99
C CYS A 47 -4.03 -5.23 -8.15
N VAL A 48 -3.84 -4.67 -6.95
CA VAL A 48 -2.79 -5.08 -6.02
C VAL A 48 -2.98 -6.55 -5.63
N ALA A 49 -4.18 -6.97 -5.27
CA ALA A 49 -4.48 -8.37 -4.95
C ALA A 49 -4.21 -9.31 -6.15
N ASN A 50 -4.58 -8.89 -7.36
CA ASN A 50 -4.31 -9.67 -8.56
C ASN A 50 -2.79 -9.85 -8.80
N ASN A 51 -1.99 -8.79 -8.61
CA ASN A 51 -0.53 -8.89 -8.78
C ASN A 51 0.17 -9.60 -7.61
N ALA A 52 -0.37 -9.49 -6.40
CA ALA A 52 0.22 -10.10 -5.21
C ALA A 52 -0.04 -11.61 -5.16
N SER A 53 -1.25 -12.04 -5.48
CA SER A 53 -1.71 -13.40 -5.20
C SER A 53 -2.52 -14.05 -6.31
N GLU A 54 -2.73 -13.39 -7.44
CA GLU A 54 -3.68 -13.84 -8.47
C GLU A 54 -5.08 -14.01 -7.88
N LEU A 55 -5.46 -13.10 -6.96
CA LEU A 55 -6.74 -13.08 -6.24
C LEU A 55 -6.99 -14.30 -5.34
N GLN A 56 -5.94 -14.99 -4.88
CA GLN A 56 -6.02 -16.12 -3.94
C GLN A 56 -5.73 -15.67 -2.51
N THR A 57 -6.55 -16.06 -1.54
CA THR A 57 -6.32 -15.70 -0.12
C THR A 57 -5.21 -16.53 0.52
N ASN A 58 -5.06 -17.81 0.18
CA ASN A 58 -4.03 -18.69 0.76
C ASN A 58 -2.64 -18.59 0.11
N ARG A 59 -2.35 -17.51 -0.62
CA ARG A 59 -1.05 -17.37 -1.29
C ARG A 59 0.08 -17.13 -0.28
N THR A 60 1.19 -17.84 -0.44
CA THR A 60 2.46 -17.53 0.21
C THR A 60 3.56 -17.43 -0.85
N THR A 61 4.27 -16.31 -0.88
CA THR A 61 5.36 -16.06 -1.84
C THR A 61 6.64 -15.72 -1.08
N THR A 62 7.76 -16.34 -1.48
CA THR A 62 9.07 -16.13 -0.85
C THR A 62 10.01 -15.45 -1.83
N LEU A 63 10.41 -14.22 -1.54
CA LEU A 63 11.39 -13.48 -2.32
C LEU A 63 12.79 -13.61 -1.71
N ARG A 64 13.74 -14.07 -2.52
CA ARG A 64 15.14 -14.14 -2.14
C ARG A 64 15.91 -12.97 -2.75
N MET A 65 16.29 -12.01 -1.92
CA MET A 65 17.09 -10.86 -2.34
C MET A 65 18.58 -11.24 -2.33
N THR A 66 19.14 -11.50 -3.51
CA THR A 66 20.54 -11.95 -3.69
C THR A 66 21.57 -10.92 -3.23
N ASN A 67 21.26 -9.63 -3.38
CA ASN A 67 22.18 -8.53 -3.03
C ASN A 67 22.40 -8.37 -1.52
N ILE A 68 21.42 -8.73 -0.70
CA ILE A 68 21.46 -8.54 0.77
C ILE A 68 21.36 -9.84 1.56
N ARG A 69 21.29 -11.00 0.88
CA ARG A 69 21.11 -12.34 1.49
C ARG A 69 19.92 -12.43 2.46
N GLN A 70 18.89 -11.63 2.21
CA GLN A 70 17.65 -11.68 2.97
C GLN A 70 16.57 -12.39 2.17
N THR A 71 15.72 -13.09 2.91
CA THR A 71 14.53 -13.75 2.37
C THR A 71 13.33 -13.10 3.01
N MET A 72 12.46 -12.52 2.20
CA MET A 72 11.18 -11.96 2.65
C MET A 72 10.04 -12.89 2.26
N VAL A 73 9.07 -13.04 3.16
CA VAL A 73 7.90 -13.89 2.95
C VAL A 73 6.67 -13.00 2.92
N TYR A 74 5.89 -13.14 1.87
CA TYR A 74 4.65 -12.42 1.59
C TYR A 74 3.49 -13.41 1.69
N VAL A 75 2.38 -13.02 2.32
CA VAL A 75 1.24 -13.90 2.59
C VAL A 75 -0.09 -13.19 2.32
N GLY A 76 -1.12 -13.97 2.00
CA GLY A 76 -2.48 -13.46 1.91
C GLY A 76 -2.85 -12.88 0.55
N LEU A 77 -4.11 -12.46 0.45
CA LEU A 77 -4.70 -11.86 -0.74
C LEU A 77 -3.95 -10.61 -1.21
N PHE A 78 -3.54 -9.76 -0.29
CA PHE A 78 -2.84 -8.50 -0.60
C PHE A 78 -1.31 -8.62 -0.56
N GLY A 79 -0.75 -9.80 -0.28
CA GLY A 79 0.70 -9.99 -0.18
C GLY A 79 1.35 -9.27 1.00
N PHE A 80 0.84 -9.42 2.21
CA PHE A 80 1.46 -8.83 3.38
C PHE A 80 2.86 -9.41 3.64
N PRO A 81 3.90 -8.57 3.84
CA PRO A 81 5.14 -9.03 4.46
C PRO A 81 4.82 -9.60 5.84
N VAL A 82 5.38 -10.76 6.20
CA VAL A 82 5.09 -11.41 7.49
C VAL A 82 5.42 -10.50 8.68
N GLU A 83 6.40 -9.61 8.54
CA GLU A 83 6.75 -8.64 9.59
C GLU A 83 5.64 -7.61 9.84
N TRP A 84 4.76 -7.37 8.87
CA TRP A 84 3.68 -6.40 9.00
C TRP A 84 2.54 -6.89 9.88
N LEU A 85 2.32 -8.21 9.92
CA LEU A 85 1.22 -8.83 10.64
C LEU A 85 1.26 -8.52 12.15
N VAL A 86 2.46 -8.39 12.70
CA VAL A 86 2.68 -8.04 14.12
C VAL A 86 2.05 -6.70 14.48
N LYS A 87 2.02 -5.73 13.55
CA LYS A 87 1.44 -4.41 13.83
C LYS A 87 -0.09 -4.42 13.88
N CYS A 88 -0.70 -5.40 13.22
CA CYS A 88 -2.15 -5.60 13.19
C CYS A 88 -2.64 -6.67 14.17
N ASP A 89 -1.74 -7.24 14.98
CA ASP A 89 -2.01 -8.42 15.82
C ASP A 89 -2.65 -9.58 15.05
N LEU A 90 -2.24 -9.75 13.78
CA LEU A 90 -2.70 -10.83 12.92
C LEU A 90 -1.72 -11.99 12.92
N LYS A 91 -2.27 -13.20 12.92
CA LYS A 91 -1.51 -14.42 12.67
C LYS A 91 -1.55 -14.78 11.20
N LYS A 92 -0.53 -15.49 10.74
CA LYS A 92 -0.42 -15.92 9.34
C LYS A 92 -1.65 -16.72 8.89
N GLU A 93 -2.20 -17.56 9.77
CA GLU A 93 -3.35 -18.41 9.44
C GLU A 93 -4.62 -17.60 9.17
N GLN A 94 -4.78 -16.47 9.84
CA GLN A 94 -5.95 -15.59 9.69
C GLN A 94 -5.90 -14.76 8.41
N VAL A 95 -4.73 -14.63 7.80
CA VAL A 95 -4.50 -13.89 6.55
C VAL A 95 -4.56 -14.83 5.35
N LEU A 96 -4.56 -16.14 5.60
CA LEU A 96 -4.61 -17.19 4.59
C LEU A 96 -5.98 -17.89 4.57
N ASP A 97 -6.92 -17.45 5.39
CA ASP A 97 -8.28 -18.00 5.43
C ASP A 97 -9.16 -17.45 4.29
N ASP A 98 -10.43 -17.84 4.26
CA ASP A 98 -11.36 -17.45 3.19
C ASP A 98 -11.95 -16.04 3.38
N THR A 99 -11.83 -15.47 4.57
CA THR A 99 -12.38 -14.16 4.94
C THR A 99 -11.33 -13.08 4.80
N ILE A 100 -11.74 -11.86 4.42
CA ILE A 100 -10.81 -10.77 4.14
C ILE A 100 -11.03 -9.55 5.06
N ASP A 101 -11.96 -9.64 6.01
CA ASP A 101 -12.33 -8.52 6.90
C ASP A 101 -11.14 -7.98 7.69
N ASN A 102 -10.41 -8.87 8.35
CA ASN A 102 -9.21 -8.56 9.13
C ASN A 102 -8.05 -8.08 8.23
N ASP A 103 -7.89 -8.69 7.06
CA ASP A 103 -6.89 -8.32 6.06
C ASP A 103 -7.10 -6.90 5.56
N VAL A 104 -8.32 -6.57 5.15
CA VAL A 104 -8.70 -5.24 4.67
C VAL A 104 -8.54 -4.21 5.78
N ASN A 105 -8.95 -4.51 7.01
CA ASN A 105 -8.76 -3.60 8.15
C ASN A 105 -7.28 -3.33 8.42
N CYS A 106 -6.43 -4.36 8.40
CA CYS A 106 -4.98 -4.21 8.56
C CYS A 106 -4.37 -3.38 7.41
N LEU A 107 -4.78 -3.65 6.17
CA LEU A 107 -4.36 -2.91 4.99
C LEU A 107 -4.68 -1.42 5.12
N LEU A 108 -5.93 -1.07 5.42
CA LEU A 108 -6.37 0.30 5.54
C LEU A 108 -5.63 1.05 6.66
N MET A 109 -5.35 0.38 7.78
CA MET A 109 -4.54 0.96 8.86
C MET A 109 -3.12 1.30 8.39
N TYR A 110 -2.51 0.45 7.56
CA TYR A 110 -1.19 0.72 6.96
C TYR A 110 -1.25 1.89 5.96
N LEU A 111 -2.27 1.93 5.10
CA LEU A 111 -2.43 2.99 4.11
C LEU A 111 -2.70 4.37 4.72
N GLN A 112 -3.19 4.42 5.96
CA GLN A 112 -3.39 5.67 6.71
C GLN A 112 -2.10 6.17 7.40
N THR A 113 -1.19 5.28 7.76
CA THR A 113 -0.01 5.61 8.58
C THR A 113 1.27 5.80 7.76
N ALA A 114 1.32 5.25 6.56
CA ALA A 114 2.46 5.34 5.65
C ALA A 114 2.15 6.26 4.45
N ASP A 115 3.20 6.66 3.72
CA ASP A 115 2.98 7.15 2.36
C ASP A 115 2.27 6.07 1.56
N ARG A 116 1.05 6.37 1.12
CA ARG A 116 0.13 5.39 0.54
C ARG A 116 0.75 4.69 -0.68
N ARG A 117 1.43 5.44 -1.55
CA ARG A 117 2.06 4.89 -2.75
C ARG A 117 3.20 3.95 -2.36
N SER A 118 4.07 4.37 -1.43
CA SER A 118 5.13 3.52 -0.89
C SER A 118 4.61 2.25 -0.22
N ALA A 119 3.50 2.33 0.53
CA ALA A 119 2.90 1.18 1.20
C ALA A 119 2.34 0.16 0.20
N LEU A 120 1.61 0.62 -0.82
CA LEU A 120 1.09 -0.25 -1.87
C LEU A 120 2.21 -0.95 -2.66
N HIS A 121 3.32 -0.26 -2.93
CA HIS A 121 4.49 -0.88 -3.56
C HIS A 121 5.16 -1.95 -2.69
N GLN A 122 5.03 -1.89 -1.36
CA GLN A 122 5.61 -2.87 -0.44
C GLN A 122 4.77 -4.14 -0.26
N LEU A 123 3.50 -4.12 -0.71
CA LEU A 123 2.58 -5.26 -0.59
C LEU A 123 2.79 -6.33 -1.66
N THR A 124 3.61 -6.05 -2.68
CA THR A 124 3.75 -6.97 -3.81
C THR A 124 5.17 -7.50 -3.90
N PRO A 125 5.36 -8.82 -4.00
CA PRO A 125 6.63 -9.40 -4.39
C PRO A 125 6.89 -9.16 -5.89
N GLY A 126 6.98 -7.90 -6.32
CA GLY A 126 7.13 -7.48 -7.71
C GLY A 126 6.86 -5.98 -7.88
N GLU A 127 7.34 -5.39 -8.99
CA GLU A 127 6.99 -4.01 -9.34
C GLU A 127 5.54 -3.96 -9.83
N VAL A 128 4.61 -3.54 -8.97
CA VAL A 128 3.26 -3.16 -9.41
C VAL A 128 3.30 -1.73 -9.91
N ASP A 129 3.02 -1.60 -11.20
CA ASP A 129 2.77 -0.31 -11.83
C ASP A 129 1.35 0.13 -11.48
N LEU A 130 1.22 0.84 -10.36
CA LEU A 130 -0.06 1.33 -9.85
C LEU A 130 -0.78 2.25 -10.86
N ASP A 131 -0.02 2.90 -11.74
CA ASP A 131 -0.58 3.79 -12.76
C ASP A 131 -1.32 2.98 -13.85
N LYS A 132 -0.92 1.71 -14.08
CA LYS A 132 -1.60 0.77 -14.99
C LYS A 132 -2.77 0.01 -14.35
N CYS A 133 -2.98 0.12 -13.04
CA CYS A 133 -4.06 -0.60 -12.37
C CYS A 133 -5.44 -0.15 -12.83
N LEU A 134 -5.61 1.12 -13.17
CA LEU A 134 -6.86 1.65 -13.74
C LEU A 134 -7.08 1.14 -15.16
N ASP A 135 -6.04 1.14 -15.99
CA ASP A 135 -6.11 0.61 -17.36
C ASP A 135 -6.50 -0.87 -17.39
N TRP A 136 -5.99 -1.66 -16.45
CA TRP A 136 -6.33 -3.07 -16.31
C TRP A 136 -7.79 -3.26 -15.88
N TRP A 137 -8.27 -2.43 -14.95
CA TRP A 137 -9.65 -2.47 -14.48
C TRP A 137 -10.65 -2.24 -15.61
N ASP A 138 -10.38 -1.29 -16.49
CA ASP A 138 -11.23 -0.95 -17.64
C ASP A 138 -11.30 -2.06 -18.71
N GLN A 139 -10.33 -2.99 -18.70
CA GLN A 139 -10.28 -4.13 -19.61
C GLN A 139 -11.04 -5.36 -19.11
N LEU A 140 -11.51 -5.34 -17.85
CA LEU A 140 -12.33 -6.43 -17.33
C LEU A 140 -13.62 -6.52 -18.15
N PRO A 141 -14.06 -7.74 -18.50
CA PRO A 141 -15.26 -7.91 -19.31
C PRO A 141 -16.43 -7.18 -18.64
N PRO A 142 -17.17 -6.32 -19.38
CA PRO A 142 -18.39 -5.74 -18.86
C PRO A 142 -19.30 -6.90 -18.49
N THR A 143 -19.73 -6.89 -17.24
CA THR A 143 -20.55 -7.91 -16.61
C THR A 143 -21.71 -8.33 -17.51
N PHE A 144 -22.03 -9.62 -17.47
CA PHE A 144 -23.33 -10.21 -17.78
C PHE A 144 -24.51 -9.22 -17.92
N ASP A 145 -25.35 -9.50 -18.93
CA ASP A 145 -26.51 -8.71 -19.34
C ASP A 145 -27.15 -7.93 -18.19
N PRO A 146 -27.32 -6.61 -18.32
CA PRO A 146 -28.02 -5.82 -17.32
C PRO A 146 -29.36 -6.48 -17.05
N ASP A 147 -29.66 -6.74 -15.77
CA ASP A 147 -30.99 -7.13 -15.36
C ASP A 147 -31.98 -6.16 -16.01
N PRO A 148 -32.92 -6.62 -16.87
CA PRO A 148 -33.78 -5.73 -17.67
C PRO A 148 -34.67 -4.82 -16.81
N THR A 149 -34.76 -5.09 -15.51
CA THR A 149 -35.44 -4.27 -14.51
C THR A 149 -34.59 -3.16 -13.91
N THR A 150 -33.26 -3.16 -14.11
CA THR A 150 -32.37 -2.14 -13.56
C THR A 150 -32.19 -1.01 -14.58
N PRO A 151 -32.73 0.20 -14.32
CA PRO A 151 -32.53 1.32 -15.23
C PRO A 151 -31.02 1.61 -15.36
N PRO A 152 -30.53 1.88 -16.59
CA PRO A 152 -29.13 2.21 -16.78
C PRO A 152 -28.77 3.39 -15.87
N PRO A 153 -27.61 3.34 -15.18
CA PRO A 153 -27.16 4.47 -14.39
C PRO A 153 -27.15 5.71 -15.30
N PRO A 154 -27.60 6.87 -14.81
CA PRO A 154 -27.56 8.10 -15.58
C PRO A 154 -26.13 8.28 -16.07
N SER A 155 -25.97 8.59 -17.35
CA SER A 155 -24.68 8.88 -17.95
C SER A 155 -24.13 10.12 -17.24
N ILE A 156 -23.33 9.90 -16.20
CA ILE A 156 -22.58 10.97 -15.56
C ILE A 156 -21.56 11.37 -16.61
N GLN A 157 -21.84 12.44 -17.35
CA GLN A 157 -20.79 13.16 -18.02
C GLN A 157 -19.83 13.58 -16.91
N LEU A 158 -18.66 12.94 -16.85
CA LEU A 158 -17.55 13.43 -16.05
C LEU A 158 -17.31 14.87 -16.53
N SER A 159 -17.85 15.83 -15.79
CA SER A 159 -17.38 17.20 -15.83
C SER A 159 -15.90 17.09 -15.51
N GLU A 160 -15.05 17.43 -16.48
CA GLU A 160 -13.62 17.59 -16.28
C GLU A 160 -13.42 18.44 -15.02
N SER A 161 -13.04 17.77 -13.93
CA SER A 161 -12.61 18.45 -12.72
C SER A 161 -11.32 19.19 -13.11
N PRO A 162 -11.23 20.51 -12.89
CA PRO A 162 -10.01 21.24 -13.23
C PRO A 162 -8.87 20.65 -12.43
N GLY A 163 -7.85 20.15 -13.14
CA GLY A 163 -6.70 19.44 -12.61
C GLY A 163 -6.05 20.18 -11.44
N SER A 164 -6.46 19.82 -10.23
CA SER A 164 -5.83 20.24 -8.99
C SER A 164 -4.79 19.20 -8.63
N SER A 165 -3.53 19.45 -9.01
CA SER A 165 -2.32 19.18 -8.19
C SER A 165 -0.99 19.38 -8.95
N TYR A 166 -0.97 19.93 -10.16
CA TYR A 166 0.31 20.31 -10.79
C TYR A 166 0.95 21.53 -10.10
N SER A 167 0.15 22.38 -9.45
CA SER A 167 0.63 23.63 -8.82
C SER A 167 1.31 23.43 -7.46
N GLN A 168 1.03 22.35 -6.74
CA GLN A 168 1.60 22.14 -5.39
C GLN A 168 3.01 21.56 -5.45
N THR A 169 3.29 20.64 -6.38
CA THR A 169 4.62 20.05 -6.55
C THR A 169 5.63 21.08 -7.06
N VAL A 170 5.23 21.95 -7.99
CA VAL A 170 6.09 23.03 -8.50
C VAL A 170 6.43 24.04 -7.41
N SER A 171 5.51 24.28 -6.46
CA SER A 171 5.75 25.20 -5.35
C SER A 171 6.83 24.70 -4.38
N LEU A 172 6.97 23.39 -4.17
CA LEU A 172 7.98 22.82 -3.27
C LEU A 172 9.39 22.92 -3.88
N TYR A 173 9.54 22.61 -5.16
CA TYR A 173 10.83 22.72 -5.85
C TYR A 173 11.38 24.15 -5.89
N ILE A 174 10.51 25.16 -6.03
CA ILE A 174 10.94 26.56 -6.02
C ILE A 174 11.46 26.95 -4.62
N MET A 175 10.83 26.47 -3.54
CA MET A 175 11.27 26.77 -2.18
C MET A 175 12.63 26.15 -1.84
N ASP A 176 12.88 24.92 -2.29
CA ASP A 176 14.18 24.26 -2.08
C ASP A 176 15.32 24.99 -2.80
N VAL A 177 15.10 25.44 -4.03
CA VAL A 177 16.09 26.22 -4.80
C VAL A 177 16.36 27.56 -4.12
N VAL A 178 15.33 28.26 -3.65
CA VAL A 178 15.48 29.53 -2.93
C VAL A 178 16.26 29.34 -1.62
N LEU A 179 15.99 28.28 -0.86
CA LEU A 179 16.72 27.96 0.37
C LEU A 179 18.21 27.69 0.13
N VAL A 180 18.55 26.93 -0.92
CA VAL A 180 19.95 26.68 -1.29
C VAL A 180 20.67 27.96 -1.66
N VAL A 181 20.01 28.86 -2.41
CA VAL A 181 20.58 30.16 -2.78
C VAL A 181 20.82 31.04 -1.54
N ILE A 182 19.85 31.12 -0.63
CA ILE A 182 20.00 31.88 0.63
C ILE A 182 21.15 31.31 1.47
N ALA A 183 21.23 29.98 1.63
CA ALA A 183 22.30 29.32 2.37
C ALA A 183 23.68 29.61 1.76
N TYR A 184 23.80 29.63 0.43
CA TYR A 184 25.02 29.99 -0.27
C TYR A 184 25.46 31.43 0.03
N PHE A 185 24.54 32.39 -0.03
CA PHE A 185 24.85 33.80 0.27
C PHE A 185 25.25 34.01 1.73
N LEU A 186 24.56 33.36 2.68
CA LEU A 186 24.92 33.40 4.10
C LEU A 186 26.32 32.83 4.33
N HIS A 187 26.64 31.69 3.71
CA HIS A 187 27.98 31.11 3.79
C HIS A 187 29.05 32.06 3.24
N ARG A 188 28.79 32.70 2.08
CA ARG A 188 29.71 33.71 1.51
C ARG A 188 29.91 34.90 2.44
N LEU A 189 28.84 35.43 3.05
CA LEU A 189 28.92 36.56 3.98
C LEU A 189 29.78 36.22 5.21
N ILE A 190 29.58 35.03 5.78
CA ILE A 190 30.39 34.54 6.92
C ILE A 190 31.87 34.46 6.54
N GLN A 191 32.19 33.94 5.35
CA GLN A 191 33.58 33.84 4.88
C GLN A 191 34.24 35.22 4.70
N VAL A 192 33.49 36.21 4.22
CA VAL A 192 33.98 37.59 4.07
C VAL A 192 34.24 38.24 5.44
N GLN A 193 33.33 38.07 6.40
CA GLN A 193 33.54 38.56 7.77
C GLN A 193 34.75 37.91 8.43
N LYS A 194 34.95 36.59 8.22
CA LYS A 194 36.11 35.87 8.75
C LYS A 194 37.43 36.41 8.19
N ARG A 195 37.49 36.82 6.92
CA ARG A 195 38.69 37.48 6.36
C ARG A 195 38.94 38.84 6.99
N HIS A 196 37.91 39.69 7.08
CA HIS A 196 38.06 41.02 7.69
C HIS A 196 38.47 40.96 9.17
N SER A 197 37.96 39.99 9.92
CA SER A 197 38.32 39.81 11.33
C SER A 197 39.75 39.29 11.52
N SER A 198 40.30 38.58 10.53
CA SER A 198 41.69 38.09 10.57
C SER A 198 42.71 39.20 10.29
N ASP A 199 42.35 40.18 9.45
CA ASP A 199 43.25 41.29 9.09
C ASP A 199 43.35 42.36 10.18
N THR A 200 42.45 42.35 11.17
CA THR A 200 42.44 43.37 12.25
C THR A 200 43.32 42.97 13.45
N ILE A 201 43.76 41.71 13.56
CA ILE A 201 44.53 41.21 14.71
C ILE A 201 46.06 41.30 14.50
N SER A 202 46.56 41.54 13.28
CA SER A 202 48.01 41.52 13.01
C SER A 202 48.76 42.85 13.22
N ASN A 203 48.11 43.90 13.73
CA ASN A 203 48.72 45.25 13.85
C ASN A 203 48.86 45.75 15.31
N PHE A 204 49.13 44.86 16.26
CA PHE A 204 49.62 45.29 17.58
C PHE A 204 51.15 45.23 17.61
N PRO A 205 51.85 46.38 17.60
CA PRO A 205 53.29 46.38 17.87
C PRO A 205 53.51 45.99 19.33
N LEU A 206 54.29 44.93 19.53
CA LEU A 206 54.87 44.57 20.82
C LEU A 206 55.84 45.69 21.22
N VAL A 207 55.47 46.45 22.25
CA VAL A 207 56.35 47.36 23.00
C VAL A 207 56.54 46.78 24.39
#